data_AF-A0A6M3XDC0-F1
#
_entry.id   AF-A0A6M3XDC0-F1
#
_cell.length_a   1.000
_cell.length_b   1.000
_cell.length_c   1.000
_cell.angle_alpha   90.00
_cell.angle_beta   90.00
_cell.angle_gamma   90.00
#
_symmetry.space_group_name_H-M   'P 1'
#
loop_
_entity.id
_entity.type
_entity.pdbx_description
1 polymer ?
#
loop_
_entity_poly.entity_id
_entity_poly.type
_entity_poly.pdbx_seq_one_letter_code
_entity_poly.pdbx_strand_id
1 'polypeptide(L)'
;MRNNKGQFQKGHSEGARFGSGQSFGSKDKYKKISESQKGRVLTREHKDKISISSKGKIISKETRNKLSITHKRLGTKPPINIGINNINWKGGISKESDIIRHSIEGTLWRNSVFARDGYTCQITGIKGCNLVAHHINNFADYPKLRFAIDNGITISKEVHLDFHKKYGRKNNTKEQLVEFSNTYDGFIVGQNL
;
A
#
# COMPACT_ATOMS: atom_id res chain seq x y z
N MET A 1 -34.39 -8.17 22.05
CA MET A 1 -34.34 -8.36 23.52
C MET A 1 -34.07 -9.85 23.79
N ARG A 2 -33.50 -10.24 24.93
CA ARG A 2 -33.24 -11.66 25.30
C ARG A 2 -34.18 -12.03 26.46
N ASN A 3 -34.68 -13.27 26.50
CA ASN A 3 -35.54 -13.72 27.60
C ASN A 3 -34.74 -13.99 28.88
N ASN A 4 -35.45 -14.24 29.98
CA ASN A 4 -34.87 -14.53 31.30
C ASN A 4 -34.05 -15.83 31.37
N LYS A 5 -33.95 -16.60 30.27
CA LYS A 5 -33.05 -17.75 30.11
C LYS A 5 -31.85 -17.43 29.19
N GLY A 6 -31.62 -16.15 28.87
CA GLY A 6 -30.49 -15.69 28.05
C GLY A 6 -30.62 -15.92 26.54
N GLN A 7 -31.75 -16.47 26.07
CA GLN A 7 -31.99 -16.77 24.66
C GLN A 7 -32.45 -15.52 23.91
N PHE A 8 -32.02 -15.39 22.66
CA PHE A 8 -32.38 -14.27 21.80
C PHE A 8 -33.86 -14.34 21.43
N GLN A 9 -34.68 -13.41 21.90
CA GLN A 9 -36.07 -13.30 21.46
C GLN A 9 -36.08 -12.62 20.10
N LYS A 10 -36.52 -13.36 19.08
CA LYS A 10 -36.75 -12.89 17.71
C LYS A 10 -37.83 -11.80 17.77
N GLY A 11 -37.41 -10.53 17.77
CA GLY A 11 -38.29 -9.36 17.91
C GLY A 11 -39.05 -8.97 16.65
N HIS A 12 -39.02 -9.79 15.60
CA HIS A 12 -39.80 -9.56 14.39
C HIS A 12 -40.63 -10.81 14.11
N SER A 13 -41.94 -10.61 14.00
CA SER A 13 -42.88 -11.62 13.52
C SER A 13 -42.46 -12.08 12.11
N GLU A 14 -42.50 -13.39 11.90
CA GLU A 14 -42.35 -13.97 10.56
C GLU A 14 -43.47 -13.41 9.68
N GLY A 15 -43.09 -12.58 8.70
CA GLY A 15 -44.04 -11.91 7.82
C GLY A 15 -43.91 -10.39 7.73
N ALA A 16 -42.99 -9.75 8.46
CA ALA A 16 -42.66 -8.33 8.21
C ALA A 16 -41.95 -8.18 6.84
N ARG A 17 -42.74 -8.19 5.76
CA ARG A 17 -42.32 -7.74 4.44
C ARG A 17 -41.99 -6.26 4.60
N PHE A 18 -40.72 -5.89 4.46
CA PHE A 18 -40.36 -4.50 4.20
C PHE A 18 -41.11 -4.11 2.92
N GLY A 19 -42.19 -3.33 3.07
CA GLY A 19 -43.03 -2.94 1.95
C GLY A 19 -42.15 -2.32 0.86
N SER A 20 -42.26 -2.85 -0.35
CA SER A 20 -41.75 -2.22 -1.57
C SER A 20 -42.45 -0.86 -1.72
N GLY A 21 -41.88 0.17 -1.10
CA GLY A 21 -42.53 1.48 -1.01
C GLY A 21 -42.18 2.35 0.21
N GLN A 22 -41.29 1.93 1.12
CA GLN A 22 -40.77 2.86 2.13
C GLN A 22 -39.86 3.90 1.46
N SER A 23 -40.34 5.15 1.38
CA SER A 23 -39.59 6.27 0.80
C SER A 23 -38.24 6.39 1.48
N PHE A 24 -37.17 6.41 0.68
CA PHE A 24 -35.88 6.95 1.10
C PHE A 24 -36.12 8.28 1.84
N GLY A 25 -35.51 8.46 3.01
CA GLY A 25 -35.76 9.63 3.85
C GLY A 25 -35.64 10.94 3.05
N SER A 26 -36.35 12.00 3.48
CA SER A 26 -36.24 13.31 2.83
C SER A 26 -34.77 13.72 2.66
N LYS A 27 -34.43 14.38 1.54
CA LYS A 27 -33.09 14.95 1.30
C LYS A 27 -32.61 15.79 2.49
N ASP A 28 -33.53 16.44 3.21
CA ASP A 28 -33.24 17.22 4.42
C ASP A 28 -32.70 16.38 5.59
N LYS A 29 -33.18 15.14 5.74
CA LYS A 29 -32.69 14.22 6.78
C LYS A 29 -31.23 13.86 6.51
N TYR A 30 -30.89 13.54 5.25
CA TYR A 30 -29.51 13.23 4.86
C TYR A 30 -28.59 14.45 4.97
N LYS A 31 -29.10 15.65 4.63
CA LYS A 31 -28.37 16.91 4.80
C LYS A 31 -28.01 17.16 6.27
N LYS A 32 -28.99 17.06 7.19
CA LYS A 32 -28.76 17.23 8.64
C LYS A 32 -27.75 16.21 9.21
N ILE A 33 -27.81 14.96 8.76
CA ILE A 33 -26.83 13.93 9.16
C ILE A 33 -25.44 14.30 8.62
N SER A 34 -25.33 14.70 7.35
CA SER A 34 -24.05 15.10 6.75
C SER A 34 -23.45 16.32 7.46
N GLU A 35 -24.26 17.31 7.83
CA GLU A 35 -23.83 18.50 8.55
C GLU A 35 -23.31 18.17 9.96
N SER A 36 -24.01 17.32 10.71
CA SER A 36 -23.58 16.94 12.06
C SER A 36 -22.30 16.08 12.12
N GLN A 37 -21.97 15.37 11.03
CA GLN A 37 -20.74 14.58 10.93
C GLN A 37 -19.57 15.36 10.32
N LYS A 38 -19.83 16.53 9.73
CA LYS A 38 -18.80 17.31 9.04
C LYS A 38 -17.73 17.77 10.04
N GLY A 39 -16.46 17.42 9.76
CA GLY A 39 -15.32 17.77 10.61
C GLY A 39 -15.15 16.89 11.86
N ARG A 40 -16.02 15.90 12.09
CA ARG A 40 -15.89 15.00 13.23
C ARG A 40 -14.66 14.10 13.06
N VAL A 41 -13.70 14.22 13.96
CA VAL A 41 -12.53 13.33 14.03
C VAL A 41 -12.77 12.28 15.11
N LEU A 42 -12.64 11.00 14.74
CA LEU A 42 -12.72 9.91 15.72
C LEU A 42 -11.54 9.98 16.69
N THR A 43 -11.82 9.83 17.99
CA THR A 43 -10.80 9.78 19.03
C THR A 43 -9.87 8.59 18.83
N ARG A 44 -8.64 8.68 19.35
CA ARG A 44 -7.66 7.60 19.27
C ARG A 44 -8.19 6.31 19.90
N GLU A 45 -8.76 6.42 21.10
CA GLU A 45 -9.40 5.31 21.80
C GLU A 45 -10.49 4.62 20.96
N HIS A 46 -11.32 5.41 20.26
CA HIS A 46 -12.37 4.85 19.41
C HIS A 46 -11.79 4.10 18.20
N LYS A 47 -10.74 4.63 17.57
CA LYS A 47 -10.01 3.95 16.49
C LYS A 47 -9.38 2.65 16.97
N ASP A 48 -8.80 2.66 18.17
CA ASP A 48 -8.17 1.49 18.78
C ASP A 48 -9.21 0.39 19.05
N LYS A 49 -10.39 0.74 19.58
CA LYS A 49 -11.50 -0.22 19.79
C LYS A 49 -11.97 -0.87 18.48
N ILE A 50 -12.09 -0.10 17.39
CA ILE A 50 -12.43 -0.62 16.06
C ILE A 50 -11.34 -1.57 15.56
N SER A 51 -10.07 -1.17 15.70
CA SER A 51 -8.91 -1.96 15.29
C SER A 51 -8.84 -3.29 16.03
N ILE A 52 -8.95 -3.26 17.36
CA ILE A 52 -8.94 -4.45 18.23
C ILE A 52 -10.07 -5.41 17.86
N SER A 53 -11.29 -4.91 17.67
CA SER A 53 -12.44 -5.72 17.28
C SER A 53 -12.27 -6.40 15.91
N SER A 54 -11.49 -5.80 15.01
CA SER A 54 -11.27 -6.32 13.65
C SER A 54 -10.05 -7.23 13.53
N LYS A 55 -9.09 -7.10 14.46
CA LYS A 55 -7.83 -7.83 14.45
C LYS A 55 -8.08 -9.34 14.56
N GLY A 56 -7.48 -10.09 13.64
CA GLY A 56 -7.53 -11.56 13.64
C GLY A 56 -8.84 -12.18 13.16
N LYS A 57 -9.83 -11.39 12.71
CA LYS A 57 -11.06 -11.94 12.13
C LYS A 57 -10.76 -12.64 10.80
N ILE A 58 -10.90 -13.97 10.81
CA ILE A 58 -10.81 -14.78 9.60
C ILE A 58 -12.19 -14.82 8.94
N ILE A 59 -12.26 -14.41 7.68
CA ILE A 59 -13.48 -14.54 6.88
C ILE A 59 -13.78 -16.04 6.71
N SER A 60 -15.01 -16.45 7.01
CA SER A 60 -15.44 -17.85 6.85
C SER A 60 -15.28 -18.31 5.41
N LYS A 61 -15.06 -19.62 5.22
CA LYS A 61 -14.92 -20.22 3.89
C LYS A 61 -16.17 -19.97 3.03
N GLU A 62 -17.35 -20.02 3.64
CA GLU A 62 -18.62 -19.73 2.99
C GLU A 62 -18.70 -18.29 2.48
N THR A 63 -18.38 -17.29 3.31
CA THR A 63 -18.40 -15.87 2.91
C THR A 63 -17.37 -15.60 1.82
N ARG A 64 -16.17 -16.19 1.92
CA ARG A 64 -15.14 -16.09 0.88
C ARG A 64 -15.63 -16.64 -0.47
N ASN A 65 -16.31 -17.78 -0.45
CA ASN A 65 -16.88 -18.39 -1.65
C ASN A 65 -17.98 -17.52 -2.28
N LYS A 66 -18.90 -16.98 -1.47
CA LYS A 66 -19.97 -16.07 -1.95
C LYS A 66 -19.40 -14.81 -2.61
N LEU A 67 -18.34 -14.22 -2.03
CA LEU A 67 -17.62 -13.08 -2.63
C LEU A 67 -16.97 -13.48 -3.97
N SER A 68 -16.28 -14.61 -4.02
CA SER A 68 -15.66 -15.13 -5.25
C SER A 68 -16.67 -15.35 -6.38
N ILE A 69 -17.80 -15.99 -6.08
CA ILE A 69 -18.89 -16.22 -7.05
C ILE A 69 -19.44 -14.89 -7.57
N THR A 70 -19.63 -13.92 -6.68
CA THR A 70 -20.13 -12.59 -7.05
C THR A 70 -19.16 -11.86 -7.99
N HIS A 71 -17.86 -11.88 -7.70
CA HIS A 71 -16.84 -11.27 -8.55
C HIS A 71 -16.73 -11.95 -9.92
N LYS A 72 -16.83 -13.29 -9.97
CA LYS A 72 -16.86 -14.03 -11.25
C LYS A 72 -18.08 -13.64 -12.10
N ARG A 73 -19.25 -13.53 -11.48
CA ARG A 73 -20.51 -13.18 -12.17
C ARG A 73 -20.51 -11.74 -12.72
N LEU A 74 -20.02 -10.78 -11.94
CA LEU A 74 -20.05 -9.36 -12.30
C LEU A 74 -18.86 -8.93 -13.18
N GLY A 75 -17.82 -9.77 -13.26
CA GLY A 75 -16.53 -9.44 -13.86
C GLY A 75 -15.70 -8.53 -12.95
N THR A 76 -14.38 -8.48 -13.19
CA THR A 76 -13.48 -7.51 -12.55
C THR A 76 -13.62 -6.14 -13.20
N LYS A 77 -14.76 -5.49 -13.01
CA LYS A 77 -14.90 -4.07 -13.39
C LYS A 77 -14.14 -3.23 -12.38
N PRO A 78 -13.26 -2.32 -12.82
CA PRO A 78 -12.65 -1.37 -11.89
C PRO A 78 -13.74 -0.58 -11.16
N PRO A 79 -13.50 -0.14 -9.91
CA PRO A 79 -14.48 0.63 -9.16
C PRO A 79 -14.92 1.84 -9.98
N ILE A 80 -16.23 2.16 -9.97
CA ILE A 80 -16.77 3.31 -10.72
C ILE A 80 -16.12 4.63 -10.23
N ASN A 81 -15.72 4.67 -8.96
CA ASN A 81 -15.06 5.79 -8.31
C ASN A 81 -13.52 5.70 -8.44
N ILE A 82 -13.01 5.80 -9.67
CA ILE A 82 -11.57 5.95 -9.96
C ILE A 82 -11.31 7.27 -10.69
N GLY A 83 -10.09 7.79 -10.59
CA GLY A 83 -9.70 9.04 -11.26
C GLY A 83 -10.70 10.16 -11.01
N ILE A 84 -11.11 10.85 -12.08
CA ILE A 84 -12.10 11.94 -12.07
C ILE A 84 -13.44 11.57 -11.39
N ASN A 85 -13.85 10.30 -11.45
CA ASN A 85 -15.13 9.85 -10.88
C ASN A 85 -15.06 9.62 -9.36
N ASN A 86 -13.87 9.61 -8.76
CA ASN A 86 -13.73 9.52 -7.32
C ASN A 86 -13.94 10.91 -6.69
N ILE A 87 -14.91 11.05 -5.80
CA ILE A 87 -15.18 12.33 -5.10
C ILE A 87 -13.98 12.84 -4.28
N ASN A 88 -13.05 11.95 -3.91
CA ASN A 88 -11.80 12.30 -3.22
C ASN A 88 -10.65 12.64 -4.18
N TRP A 89 -10.84 12.53 -5.50
CA TRP A 89 -9.80 12.86 -6.47
C TRP A 89 -9.60 14.37 -6.54
N LYS A 90 -8.36 14.80 -6.31
CA LYS A 90 -7.99 16.20 -6.22
C LYS A 90 -7.36 16.72 -7.52
N GLY A 91 -7.74 16.18 -8.68
CA GLY A 91 -7.18 16.60 -9.96
C GLY A 91 -5.77 16.07 -10.25
N GLY A 92 -5.39 14.89 -9.73
CA GLY A 92 -4.10 14.28 -10.06
C GLY A 92 -2.89 14.93 -9.37
N ILE A 93 -3.01 15.31 -8.09
CA ILE A 93 -1.95 15.90 -7.24
C ILE A 93 -0.70 15.04 -6.99
N SER A 94 -0.52 13.94 -7.73
CA SER A 94 0.69 13.13 -7.61
C SER A 94 1.90 14.00 -7.95
N LYS A 95 2.96 13.91 -7.13
CA LYS A 95 4.20 14.65 -7.41
C LYS A 95 4.78 14.13 -8.72
N GLU A 96 5.39 15.02 -9.51
CA GLU A 96 6.06 14.66 -10.74
C GLU A 96 7.08 13.52 -10.52
N SER A 97 7.83 13.56 -9.43
CA SER A 97 8.76 12.50 -9.05
C SER A 97 8.09 11.14 -8.89
N ASP A 98 6.87 11.11 -8.34
CA ASP A 98 6.13 9.88 -8.13
C ASP A 98 5.60 9.34 -9.47
N ILE A 99 5.12 10.23 -10.34
CA ILE A 99 4.68 9.85 -11.70
C ILE A 99 5.85 9.23 -12.47
N ILE A 100 7.00 9.89 -12.48
CA ILE A 100 8.19 9.43 -13.20
C ILE A 100 8.71 8.11 -12.62
N ARG A 101 8.74 7.94 -11.30
CA ARG A 101 9.22 6.68 -10.68
C ARG A 101 8.30 5.49 -10.94
N HIS A 102 6.99 5.73 -11.07
CA HIS A 102 6.00 4.69 -11.37
C HIS A 102 5.68 4.57 -12.88
N SER A 103 6.48 5.23 -13.73
CA SER A 103 6.37 5.13 -15.18
C SER A 103 6.82 3.76 -15.70
N ILE A 104 6.55 3.51 -16.98
CA ILE A 104 7.02 2.31 -17.67
C ILE A 104 8.55 2.34 -17.73
N GLU A 105 9.14 3.50 -18.01
CA GLU A 105 10.57 3.74 -18.05
C GLU A 105 11.23 3.41 -16.71
N GLY A 106 10.64 3.84 -15.59
CA GLY A 106 11.10 3.50 -14.25
C GLY A 106 11.02 2.00 -13.96
N THR A 107 9.98 1.33 -14.47
CA THR A 107 9.84 -0.12 -14.35
C THR A 107 10.91 -0.85 -15.16
N LEU A 108 11.14 -0.43 -16.40
CA LEU A 108 12.16 -1.00 -17.30
C LEU A 108 13.56 -0.78 -16.76
N TRP A 109 13.87 0.42 -16.26
CA TRP A 109 15.14 0.73 -15.62
C TRP A 109 15.41 -0.18 -14.43
N ARG A 110 14.45 -0.30 -13.50
CA ARG A 110 14.58 -1.19 -12.33
C ARG A 110 14.85 -2.64 -12.74
N ASN A 111 14.10 -3.14 -13.72
CA ASN A 111 14.28 -4.50 -14.22
C ASN A 111 15.65 -4.68 -14.89
N SER A 112 16.13 -3.67 -15.63
CA SER A 112 17.43 -3.69 -16.30
C SER A 112 18.59 -3.69 -15.31
N VAL A 113 18.49 -2.90 -14.24
CA VAL A 113 19.47 -2.89 -13.13
C VAL A 113 19.52 -4.26 -12.45
N PHE A 114 18.35 -4.84 -12.14
CA PHE A 114 18.28 -6.19 -11.56
C PHE A 114 18.86 -7.27 -12.48
N ALA A 115 18.53 -7.23 -13.77
CA ALA A 115 19.04 -8.19 -14.74
C ALA A 115 20.56 -8.08 -14.91
N ARG A 116 21.11 -6.86 -15.01
CA ARG A 116 22.55 -6.60 -15.07
C ARG A 116 23.27 -7.19 -13.84
N ASP A 117 22.70 -7.00 -12.66
CA ASP A 117 23.28 -7.43 -11.39
C ASP A 117 22.96 -8.90 -11.05
N GLY A 118 22.34 -9.65 -11.98
CA GLY A 118 22.02 -11.06 -11.80
C GLY A 118 21.03 -11.33 -10.66
N TYR A 119 20.18 -10.36 -10.31
CA TYR A 119 19.27 -10.40 -9.17
C TYR A 119 20.00 -10.67 -7.84
N THR A 120 21.17 -10.06 -7.68
CA THR A 120 22.04 -10.22 -6.51
C THR A 120 22.32 -8.86 -5.86
N CYS A 121 22.24 -8.81 -4.53
CA CYS A 121 22.67 -7.63 -3.78
C CYS A 121 24.17 -7.39 -4.01
N GLN A 122 24.53 -6.25 -4.59
CA GLN A 122 25.92 -5.93 -4.94
C GLN A 122 26.82 -5.59 -3.74
N ILE A 123 26.25 -5.42 -2.55
CA ILE A 123 27.01 -5.18 -1.31
C ILE A 123 27.23 -6.50 -0.53
N THR A 124 26.23 -7.38 -0.47
CA THR A 124 26.30 -8.60 0.37
C THR A 124 26.48 -9.89 -0.42
N GLY A 125 26.33 -9.86 -1.74
CA GLY A 125 26.38 -11.06 -2.61
C GLY A 125 25.14 -11.97 -2.54
N ILE A 126 24.13 -11.63 -1.73
CA ILE A 126 22.95 -12.49 -1.54
C ILE A 126 22.00 -12.36 -2.75
N LYS A 127 21.70 -13.50 -3.38
CA LYS A 127 20.80 -13.61 -4.54
C LYS A 127 19.35 -13.86 -4.13
N GLY A 128 18.39 -13.31 -4.88
CA GLY A 128 16.97 -13.65 -4.77
C GLY A 128 16.28 -13.20 -3.47
N CYS A 129 16.88 -12.27 -2.73
CA CYS A 129 16.28 -11.67 -1.54
C CYS A 129 15.29 -10.55 -1.91
N ASN A 130 14.82 -9.80 -0.91
CA ASN A 130 13.98 -8.63 -1.14
C ASN A 130 14.83 -7.47 -1.70
N LEU A 131 14.93 -7.37 -3.02
CA LEU A 131 15.82 -6.44 -3.73
C LEU A 131 15.17 -5.09 -4.03
N VAL A 132 16.00 -4.05 -4.06
CA VAL A 132 15.65 -2.68 -4.43
C VAL A 132 16.70 -2.14 -5.41
N ALA A 133 16.26 -1.41 -6.44
CA ALA A 133 17.15 -0.66 -7.31
C ALA A 133 17.37 0.72 -6.69
N HIS A 134 18.56 0.92 -6.12
CA HIS A 134 18.97 2.19 -5.54
C HIS A 134 19.60 3.08 -6.62
N HIS A 135 19.37 4.39 -6.56
CA HIS A 135 20.02 5.34 -7.45
C HIS A 135 21.34 5.78 -6.82
N ILE A 136 22.47 5.55 -7.51
CA ILE A 136 23.81 5.89 -7.03
C ILE A 136 23.95 7.40 -6.84
N ASN A 137 23.62 8.17 -7.89
CA ASN A 137 23.41 9.61 -7.80
C ASN A 137 21.91 9.86 -7.65
N ASN A 138 21.54 10.68 -6.69
CA ASN A 138 20.14 10.81 -6.33
C ASN A 138 19.24 11.27 -7.49
N PHE A 139 18.01 10.77 -7.47
CA PHE A 139 17.01 11.00 -8.52
C PHE A 139 16.59 12.47 -8.71
N ALA A 140 16.64 13.28 -7.65
CA ALA A 140 16.14 14.65 -7.68
C ALA A 140 17.11 15.58 -8.39
N ASP A 141 18.40 15.47 -8.05
CA ASP A 141 19.45 16.39 -8.48
C ASP A 141 20.04 16.00 -9.86
N TYR A 142 19.86 14.75 -10.30
CA TYR A 142 20.38 14.26 -11.57
C TYR A 142 19.28 13.76 -12.53
N PRO A 143 18.41 14.64 -13.08
CA PRO A 143 17.31 14.25 -13.96
C PRO A 143 17.75 13.44 -15.19
N LYS A 144 18.91 13.77 -15.76
CA LYS A 144 19.48 13.07 -16.93
C LYS A 144 19.95 11.65 -16.62
N LEU A 145 20.22 11.32 -15.35
CA LEU A 145 20.73 10.02 -14.92
C LEU A 145 19.65 9.13 -14.29
N ARG A 146 18.39 9.59 -14.19
CA ARG A 146 17.30 8.86 -13.51
C ARG A 146 17.14 7.42 -14.01
N PHE A 147 17.30 7.22 -15.31
CA PHE A 147 17.13 5.92 -15.96
C PHE A 147 18.40 5.43 -16.66
N ALA A 148 19.55 6.03 -16.36
CA ALA A 148 20.83 5.49 -16.78
C ALA A 148 21.08 4.21 -15.95
N ILE A 149 21.35 3.09 -16.63
CA ILE A 149 21.49 1.78 -15.97
C ILE A 149 22.67 1.80 -15.01
N ASP A 150 23.77 2.45 -15.40
CA ASP A 150 24.98 2.66 -14.59
C ASP A 150 24.75 3.52 -13.34
N ASN A 151 23.69 4.34 -13.31
CA ASN A 151 23.26 5.08 -12.12
C ASN A 151 22.36 4.26 -11.19
N GLY A 152 22.14 2.97 -11.48
CA GLY A 152 21.42 2.05 -10.62
C GLY A 152 22.34 0.99 -10.01
N ILE A 153 22.02 0.57 -8.78
CA ILE A 153 22.62 -0.59 -8.11
C ILE A 153 21.55 -1.46 -7.46
N THR A 154 21.67 -2.77 -7.61
CA THR A 154 20.82 -3.74 -6.93
C THR A 154 21.33 -4.00 -5.53
N ILE A 155 20.55 -3.67 -4.51
CA ILE A 155 20.87 -3.97 -3.11
C ILE A 155 19.66 -4.56 -2.39
N SER A 156 19.89 -5.28 -1.29
CA SER A 156 18.79 -5.78 -0.47
C SER A 156 18.07 -4.62 0.23
N LYS A 157 16.81 -4.85 0.58
CA LYS A 157 16.00 -3.86 1.31
C LYS A 157 16.63 -3.46 2.65
N GLU A 158 17.29 -4.39 3.33
CA GLU A 158 17.99 -4.14 4.60
C GLU A 158 19.17 -3.21 4.40
N VAL A 159 20.06 -3.56 3.47
CA VAL A 159 21.22 -2.74 3.06
C VAL A 159 20.77 -1.35 2.62
N HIS A 160 19.68 -1.25 1.85
CA HIS A 160 19.11 0.02 1.41
C HIS A 160 18.60 0.88 2.58
N LEU A 161 17.99 0.25 3.59
CA LEU A 161 17.54 0.95 4.79
C LEU A 161 18.73 1.42 5.65
N ASP A 162 19.75 0.59 5.80
CA ASP A 162 20.97 0.92 6.53
C ASP A 162 21.74 2.07 5.87
N PHE A 163 21.86 2.06 4.53
CA PHE A 163 22.44 3.16 3.78
C PHE A 163 21.71 4.47 4.05
N HIS A 164 20.37 4.47 3.95
CA HIS A 164 19.56 5.65 4.24
C HIS A 164 19.52 6.03 5.73
N LYS A 165 19.81 5.11 6.64
CA LYS A 165 19.99 5.40 8.07
C LYS A 165 21.29 6.18 8.31
N LYS A 166 22.37 5.85 7.57
CA LYS A 166 23.66 6.55 7.67
C LYS A 166 23.68 7.90 6.95
N TYR A 167 23.22 7.97 5.70
CA TYR A 167 23.37 9.16 4.84
C TYR A 167 22.07 9.93 4.57
N GLY A 168 20.92 9.44 5.05
CA GLY A 168 19.62 10.02 4.73
C GLY A 168 19.14 9.64 3.32
N ARG A 169 17.98 10.20 2.93
CA ARG A 169 17.25 9.87 1.68
C ARG A 169 17.46 10.85 0.53
N LYS A 170 18.25 11.90 0.75
CA LYS A 170 18.47 13.01 -0.18
C LYS A 170 19.97 13.21 -0.35
N ASN A 171 20.36 13.79 -1.48
CA ASN A 171 21.76 14.16 -1.73
C ASN A 171 22.73 12.97 -1.66
N ASN A 172 22.24 11.78 -2.00
CA ASN A 172 23.09 10.59 -2.04
C ASN A 172 24.00 10.61 -3.27
N THR A 173 25.25 10.22 -3.06
CA THR A 173 26.31 10.24 -4.08
C THR A 173 27.01 8.88 -4.19
N LYS A 174 27.75 8.70 -5.28
CA LYS A 174 28.56 7.50 -5.52
C LYS A 174 29.59 7.26 -4.42
N GLU A 175 30.22 8.33 -3.92
CA GLU A 175 31.27 8.26 -2.91
C GLU A 175 30.71 7.70 -1.59
N GLN A 176 29.51 8.15 -1.18
CA GLN A 176 28.82 7.61 0.00
C GLN A 176 28.53 6.11 -0.15
N LEU A 177 28.10 5.70 -1.34
CA LEU A 177 27.78 4.29 -1.61
C LEU A 177 29.04 3.41 -1.56
N VAL A 178 30.16 3.89 -2.12
CA VAL A 178 31.45 3.19 -2.07
C VAL A 178 31.97 3.10 -0.63
N GLU A 179 31.95 4.22 0.11
CA GLU A 179 32.33 4.23 1.53
C GLU A 179 31.45 3.27 2.35
N PHE A 180 30.14 3.28 2.10
CA PHE A 180 29.21 2.36 2.74
C PHE A 180 29.54 0.90 2.42
N SER A 181 29.74 0.56 1.15
CA SER A 181 30.08 -0.79 0.71
C SER A 181 31.36 -1.30 1.37
N ASN A 182 32.37 -0.45 1.53
CA ASN A 182 33.65 -0.82 2.14
C ASN A 182 33.57 -0.98 3.67
N THR A 183 32.57 -0.36 4.30
CA THR A 183 32.38 -0.40 5.77
C THR A 183 31.19 -1.23 6.21
N TYR A 184 30.52 -1.92 5.28
CA TYR A 184 29.31 -2.69 5.58
C TYR A 184 29.67 -4.02 6.26
N ASP A 185 29.47 -4.09 7.57
CA ASP A 185 29.71 -5.28 8.41
C ASP A 185 28.46 -6.18 8.56
N GLY A 186 27.46 -6.00 7.70
CA GLY A 186 26.28 -6.86 7.68
C GLY A 186 26.62 -8.25 7.14
N PHE A 187 26.00 -9.29 7.70
CA PHE A 187 26.25 -10.72 7.43
C PHE A 187 26.60 -11.02 5.95
N ILE A 188 27.89 -11.24 5.68
CA ILE A 188 28.41 -11.65 4.38
C ILE A 188 28.25 -13.17 4.27
N VAL A 189 27.37 -13.63 3.38
CA VAL A 189 27.33 -15.05 3.01
C VAL A 189 28.44 -15.29 1.99
N GLY A 190 29.57 -15.85 2.42
CA GLY A 190 30.53 -16.50 1.52
C GLY A 190 31.84 -15.77 1.23
N GLN A 191 32.57 -15.33 2.25
CA GLN A 191 34.05 -15.38 2.17
C GLN A 191 34.52 -16.74 2.67
N ASN A 192 34.38 -17.74 1.80
CA ASN A 192 35.20 -18.95 1.84
C ASN A 192 35.68 -19.15 0.41
N LEU A 193 36.90 -18.68 0.15
CA LEU A 193 37.98 -19.33 -0.60
C LEU A 193 39.19 -18.38 -0.64
#